data_AF-A0A7I6HPR2-F1
#
_entry.id   AF-A0A7I6HPR2-F1
#
_cell.length_a   1.000
_cell.length_b   1.000
_cell.length_c   1.000
_cell.angle_alpha   90.00
_cell.angle_beta   90.00
_cell.angle_gamma   90.00
#
_symmetry.space_group_name_H-M   'P 1'
#
loop_
_entity.id
_entity.type
_entity.pdbx_description
1 polymer ?
#
loop_
_entity_poly.entity_id
_entity_poly.type
_entity_poly.pdbx_seq_one_letter_code
_entity_poly.pdbx_strand_id
1 'polypeptide(L)'
;VSKAVEHINKTIAPALVSKKLSVVEQEKIDKLMIEMDGTENKSKFGANAILGVSLAVCKAGAVEKGVPLYRHIADLAGNTEVVLPVPALNVINGGSHAGNKLAMQEFMILPVGAANFREAMRIGAEVYHNLKNVIKEKYGKDATNVGDEGGFAPNILENKEALELLKNAIGKAGYTDKVVIGMDVAASEFFKSGKYDLDFKSPDDPNRYITHDELANLYKSFIKDYPVVSIEDPFDQDDWEAWRKFTASTEIQVVGDDLTVTNPKRIAKAVSEKSCNCLLLKVNQIGSVTESIQ
;
A
#
# COMPACT_ATOMS: atom_id res chain seq x y z
N VAL A 1 -18.04 -5.26 -14.47
CA VAL A 1 -18.65 -5.31 -13.11
C VAL A 1 -20.19 -5.32 -13.09
N SER A 2 -20.89 -5.74 -14.15
CA SER A 2 -22.37 -5.65 -14.22
C SER A 2 -23.11 -6.46 -13.14
N LYS A 3 -22.61 -7.66 -12.79
CA LYS A 3 -23.18 -8.51 -11.74
C LYS A 3 -23.16 -7.85 -10.36
N ALA A 4 -22.04 -7.22 -9.98
CA ALA A 4 -21.91 -6.51 -8.71
C ALA A 4 -22.94 -5.35 -8.61
N VAL A 5 -23.08 -4.57 -9.68
CA VAL A 5 -24.10 -3.50 -9.79
C VAL A 5 -25.51 -4.07 -9.67
N GLU A 6 -25.78 -5.23 -10.26
CA GLU A 6 -27.06 -5.90 -10.15
C GLU A 6 -27.36 -6.35 -8.71
N HIS A 7 -26.38 -6.89 -7.97
CA HIS A 7 -26.54 -7.23 -6.56
C HIS A 7 -26.85 -6.00 -5.69
N ILE A 8 -26.17 -4.86 -5.95
CA ILE A 8 -26.49 -3.60 -5.28
C ILE A 8 -27.95 -3.23 -5.53
N ASN A 9 -28.35 -3.14 -6.80
CA ASN A 9 -29.66 -2.60 -7.19
C ASN A 9 -30.83 -3.51 -6.83
N LYS A 10 -30.69 -4.83 -7.02
CA LYS A 10 -31.79 -5.78 -6.90
C LYS A 10 -31.87 -6.49 -5.56
N THR A 11 -30.78 -6.51 -4.78
CA THR A 11 -30.71 -7.27 -3.53
C THR A 11 -30.37 -6.41 -2.32
N ILE A 12 -29.22 -5.72 -2.35
CA ILE A 12 -28.72 -4.96 -1.19
C ILE A 12 -29.61 -3.74 -0.93
N ALA A 13 -29.84 -2.90 -1.95
CA ALA A 13 -30.60 -1.66 -1.76
C ALA A 13 -32.03 -1.89 -1.25
N PRO A 14 -32.85 -2.81 -1.81
CA PRO A 14 -34.18 -3.09 -1.27
C PRO A 14 -34.14 -3.57 0.18
N ALA A 15 -33.17 -4.42 0.54
CA ALA A 15 -33.03 -4.93 1.90
C ALA A 15 -32.70 -3.81 2.89
N LEU A 16 -31.70 -2.97 2.60
CA LEU A 16 -31.30 -1.85 3.46
C LEU A 16 -32.45 -0.84 3.65
N VAL A 17 -33.12 -0.45 2.56
CA VAL A 17 -34.27 0.48 2.61
C VAL A 17 -35.41 -0.10 3.44
N SER A 18 -35.71 -1.40 3.29
CA SER A 18 -36.79 -2.04 4.06
C SER A 18 -36.53 -2.07 5.57
N LYS A 19 -35.27 -2.13 5.99
CA LYS A 19 -34.86 -2.18 7.40
C LYS A 19 -34.93 -0.83 8.10
N LYS A 20 -34.91 0.28 7.33
CA LYS A 20 -34.98 1.67 7.85
C LYS A 20 -33.94 1.96 8.94
N LEU A 21 -32.73 1.41 8.78
CA LEU A 21 -31.58 1.73 9.64
C LEU A 21 -31.13 3.17 9.38
N SER A 22 -30.69 3.88 10.42
CA SER A 22 -30.08 5.19 10.23
C SER A 22 -28.70 5.02 9.60
N VAL A 23 -28.30 5.92 8.70
CA VAL A 23 -27.00 5.83 8.02
C VAL A 23 -25.82 6.14 8.95
N VAL A 24 -26.08 6.65 10.17
CA VAL A 24 -25.04 6.75 11.21
C VAL A 24 -24.70 5.40 11.86
N GLU A 25 -25.52 4.36 11.66
CA GLU A 25 -25.34 3.02 12.23
C GLU A 25 -24.47 2.14 11.32
N GLN A 26 -23.27 2.61 10.97
CA GLN A 26 -22.35 1.96 10.02
C GLN A 26 -22.16 0.45 10.30
N GLU A 27 -21.86 0.09 11.55
CA GLU A 27 -21.64 -1.31 11.96
C GLU A 27 -22.87 -2.19 11.70
N LYS A 28 -24.08 -1.70 11.98
CA LYS A 28 -25.31 -2.47 11.77
C LYS A 28 -25.58 -2.68 10.29
N ILE A 29 -25.32 -1.67 9.46
CA ILE A 29 -25.53 -1.74 8.02
C ILE A 29 -24.50 -2.68 7.37
N ASP A 30 -23.22 -2.53 7.70
CA ASP A 30 -22.16 -3.41 7.21
C ASP A 30 -22.40 -4.86 7.63
N LYS A 31 -22.71 -5.10 8.91
CA LYS A 31 -23.05 -6.43 9.42
C LYS A 31 -24.22 -7.07 8.66
N LEU A 32 -25.28 -6.31 8.39
CA LEU A 32 -26.40 -6.79 7.61
C LEU A 32 -25.98 -7.20 6.18
N MET A 33 -25.16 -6.40 5.50
CA MET A 33 -24.68 -6.74 4.16
C MET A 33 -23.79 -7.99 4.17
N ILE A 34 -22.92 -8.12 5.16
CA ILE A 34 -22.03 -9.28 5.34
C ILE A 34 -22.85 -10.54 5.62
N GLU A 35 -23.85 -10.48 6.50
CA GLU A 35 -24.74 -11.61 6.80
C GLU A 35 -25.59 -12.01 5.58
N MET A 36 -26.05 -11.04 4.79
CA MET A 36 -26.81 -11.30 3.55
C MET A 36 -25.96 -11.96 2.46
N ASP A 37 -24.67 -11.59 2.38
CA ASP A 37 -23.71 -12.27 1.51
C ASP A 37 -23.48 -13.70 2.02
N GLY A 38 -23.18 -13.85 3.31
CA GLY A 38 -23.09 -15.14 4.00
C GLY A 38 -21.84 -15.95 3.65
N THR A 39 -20.86 -15.36 2.96
CA THR A 39 -19.59 -16.03 2.62
C THR A 39 -18.41 -15.33 3.30
N GLU A 40 -17.35 -16.08 3.57
CA GLU A 40 -16.15 -15.55 4.24
C GLU A 40 -15.45 -14.43 3.43
N ASN A 41 -15.39 -14.59 2.11
CA ASN A 41 -14.67 -13.68 1.21
C ASN A 41 -15.62 -12.79 0.38
N LYS A 42 -16.86 -12.60 0.83
CA LYS A 42 -17.86 -11.76 0.14
C LYS A 42 -18.10 -12.20 -1.33
N SER A 43 -18.01 -13.49 -1.61
CA SER A 43 -18.00 -14.06 -2.96
C SER A 43 -19.39 -14.17 -3.59
N LYS A 44 -20.47 -14.02 -2.82
CA LYS A 44 -21.84 -14.07 -3.35
C LYS A 44 -22.23 -12.75 -4.02
N PHE A 45 -21.97 -11.62 -3.38
CA PHE A 45 -22.26 -10.29 -3.93
C PHE A 45 -21.04 -9.64 -4.58
N GLY A 46 -19.85 -10.01 -4.12
CA GLY A 46 -18.58 -9.34 -4.42
C GLY A 46 -18.26 -8.29 -3.36
N ALA A 47 -17.02 -8.29 -2.87
CA ALA A 47 -16.53 -7.26 -1.95
C ALA A 47 -16.69 -5.84 -2.52
N ASN A 48 -16.55 -5.69 -3.84
CA ASN A 48 -16.77 -4.43 -4.55
C ASN A 48 -18.24 -3.94 -4.48
N ALA A 49 -19.23 -4.84 -4.44
CA ALA A 49 -20.63 -4.46 -4.27
C ALA A 49 -20.90 -3.94 -2.86
N ILE A 50 -20.43 -4.69 -1.85
CA ILE A 50 -20.62 -4.36 -0.43
C ILE A 50 -19.88 -3.07 -0.08
N LEU A 51 -18.60 -2.95 -0.48
CA LEU A 51 -17.79 -1.78 -0.16
C LEU A 51 -18.37 -0.50 -0.77
N GLY A 52 -18.87 -0.56 -2.01
CA GLY A 52 -19.47 0.61 -2.67
C GLY A 52 -20.65 1.18 -1.87
N VAL A 53 -21.50 0.30 -1.34
CA VAL A 53 -22.62 0.69 -0.47
C VAL A 53 -22.11 1.14 0.90
N SER A 54 -21.18 0.40 1.50
CA SER A 54 -20.58 0.71 2.81
C SER A 54 -19.97 2.12 2.87
N LEU A 55 -19.19 2.50 1.85
CA LEU A 55 -18.59 3.83 1.72
C LEU A 55 -19.65 4.92 1.50
N ALA A 56 -20.69 4.64 0.72
CA ALA A 56 -21.79 5.58 0.47
C ALA A 56 -22.59 5.85 1.76
N VAL A 57 -22.83 4.81 2.56
CA VAL A 57 -23.46 4.91 3.88
C VAL A 57 -22.60 5.76 4.81
N CYS A 58 -21.28 5.52 4.87
CA CYS A 58 -20.37 6.33 5.68
C CYS A 58 -20.41 7.82 5.30
N LYS A 59 -20.42 8.13 4.00
CA LYS A 59 -20.60 9.51 3.50
C LYS A 59 -21.94 10.11 3.92
N ALA A 60 -23.03 9.35 3.80
CA ALA A 60 -24.35 9.79 4.19
C ALA A 60 -24.45 10.02 5.72
N GLY A 61 -23.84 9.14 6.53
CA GLY A 61 -23.74 9.29 7.98
C GLY A 61 -23.02 10.56 8.41
N ALA A 62 -21.95 10.94 7.70
CA ALA A 62 -21.26 12.21 7.94
C ALA A 62 -22.18 13.42 7.66
N VAL A 63 -22.93 13.38 6.56
CA VAL A 63 -23.89 14.43 6.18
C VAL A 63 -25.04 14.50 7.20
N GLU A 64 -25.61 13.37 7.62
CA GLU A 64 -26.69 13.32 8.63
C GLU A 64 -26.25 13.94 9.96
N LYS A 65 -24.99 13.71 10.36
CA LYS A 65 -24.38 14.32 11.57
C LYS A 65 -23.95 15.78 11.41
N GLY A 66 -23.95 16.32 10.18
CA GLY A 66 -23.46 17.68 9.91
C GLY A 66 -21.95 17.86 10.15
N VAL A 67 -21.14 16.81 9.96
CA VAL A 67 -19.68 16.84 10.17
C VAL A 67 -18.92 16.43 8.90
N PRO A 68 -17.65 16.86 8.73
CA PRO A 68 -16.80 16.35 7.65
C PRO A 68 -16.61 14.82 7.74
N LEU A 69 -16.42 14.17 6.58
CA LEU A 69 -16.26 12.70 6.50
C LEU A 69 -15.15 12.17 7.41
N TYR A 70 -13.99 12.82 7.46
CA TYR A 70 -12.87 12.38 8.31
C TYR A 70 -13.24 12.38 9.80
N ARG A 71 -14.08 13.33 10.24
CA ARG A 71 -14.55 13.43 11.63
C ARG A 71 -15.54 12.31 11.93
N HIS A 72 -16.43 12.01 10.99
CA HIS A 72 -17.34 10.87 11.13
C HIS A 72 -16.59 9.54 11.21
N ILE A 73 -15.59 9.32 10.36
CA ILE A 73 -14.73 8.12 10.42
C ILE A 73 -13.97 8.06 11.76
N ALA A 74 -13.42 9.19 12.23
CA ALA A 74 -12.77 9.25 13.54
C ALA A 74 -13.72 8.89 14.69
N ASP A 75 -14.98 9.35 14.64
CA ASP A 75 -15.99 8.98 15.62
C ASP A 75 -16.32 7.47 15.58
N LEU A 76 -16.44 6.89 14.38
CA LEU A 76 -16.67 5.45 14.20
C LEU A 76 -15.51 4.61 14.75
N ALA A 77 -14.28 5.09 14.59
CA ALA A 77 -13.07 4.45 15.11
C ALA A 77 -12.78 4.76 16.59
N GLY A 78 -13.59 5.59 17.26
CA GLY A 78 -13.36 6.00 18.64
C GLY A 78 -12.17 6.95 18.86
N ASN A 79 -11.66 7.57 17.80
CA ASN A 79 -10.52 8.48 17.83
C ASN A 79 -10.96 9.90 18.18
N THR A 80 -10.49 10.47 19.29
CA THR A 80 -10.79 11.86 19.67
C THR A 80 -9.97 12.86 18.86
N GLU A 81 -8.67 12.61 18.73
CA GLU A 81 -7.74 13.43 17.98
C GLU A 81 -7.59 12.93 16.53
N VAL A 82 -7.45 13.87 15.59
CA VAL A 82 -7.21 13.56 14.17
C VAL A 82 -5.81 14.04 13.82
N VAL A 83 -5.04 13.16 13.20
CA VAL A 83 -3.66 13.43 12.79
C VAL A 83 -3.58 13.50 11.26
N LEU A 84 -2.85 14.49 10.74
CA LEU A 84 -2.51 14.51 9.31
C LEU A 84 -1.34 13.54 9.06
N PRO A 85 -1.44 12.67 8.05
CA PRO A 85 -0.41 11.66 7.80
C PRO A 85 0.84 12.28 7.16
N VAL A 86 1.99 11.60 7.29
CA VAL A 86 3.10 11.82 6.36
C VAL A 86 2.72 11.16 5.03
N PRO A 87 2.75 11.89 3.89
CA PRO A 87 2.51 11.27 2.61
C PRO A 87 3.71 10.41 2.20
N ALA A 88 3.49 9.12 1.93
CA ALA A 88 4.42 8.27 1.21
C ALA A 88 4.11 8.39 -0.29
N LEU A 89 4.97 9.08 -1.02
CA LEU A 89 4.73 9.44 -2.42
C LEU A 89 5.52 8.48 -3.30
N ASN A 90 4.84 7.60 -4.03
CA ASN A 90 5.48 6.73 -5.00
C ASN A 90 6.00 7.54 -6.19
N VAL A 91 7.32 7.54 -6.39
CA VAL A 91 7.99 8.42 -7.37
C VAL A 91 8.84 7.69 -8.39
N ILE A 92 9.14 6.40 -8.18
CA ILE A 92 9.68 5.49 -9.20
C ILE A 92 8.87 4.19 -9.14
N ASN A 93 8.30 3.80 -10.27
CA ASN A 93 7.56 2.55 -10.43
C ASN A 93 8.46 1.46 -11.04
N GLY A 94 8.40 0.28 -10.46
CA GLY A 94 8.91 -0.97 -11.01
C GLY A 94 7.84 -2.05 -10.95
N GLY A 95 8.26 -3.30 -10.73
CA GLY A 95 7.36 -4.45 -10.55
C GLY A 95 6.31 -4.56 -11.65
N SER A 96 5.09 -4.89 -11.25
CA SER A 96 3.93 -5.02 -12.13
C SER A 96 3.33 -3.67 -12.56
N HIS A 97 3.73 -2.56 -11.93
CA HIS A 97 3.24 -1.20 -12.20
C HIS A 97 4.01 -0.46 -13.32
N ALA A 98 5.05 -1.07 -13.90
CA ALA A 98 5.88 -0.44 -14.93
C ALA A 98 6.49 -1.42 -15.95
N GLY A 99 6.48 -1.02 -17.22
CA GLY A 99 7.12 -1.72 -18.35
C GLY A 99 8.66 -1.59 -18.40
N ASN A 100 9.33 -1.67 -17.26
CA ASN A 100 10.79 -1.70 -17.12
C ASN A 100 11.28 -3.06 -16.58
N LYS A 101 12.58 -3.20 -16.26
CA LYS A 101 13.12 -4.43 -15.66
C LYS A 101 13.12 -4.46 -14.12
N LEU A 102 12.99 -3.30 -13.49
CA LEU A 102 13.04 -3.11 -12.04
C LEU A 102 12.02 -4.02 -11.35
N ALA A 103 12.48 -4.91 -10.47
CA ALA A 103 11.60 -5.91 -9.87
C ALA A 103 10.75 -5.36 -8.72
N MET A 104 11.33 -4.53 -7.84
CA MET A 104 10.58 -3.93 -6.72
C MET A 104 9.58 -2.90 -7.26
N GLN A 105 8.39 -2.89 -6.68
CA GLN A 105 7.22 -2.22 -7.24
C GLN A 105 7.24 -0.70 -7.04
N GLU A 106 7.60 -0.24 -5.86
CA GLU A 106 7.50 1.17 -5.49
C GLU A 106 8.75 1.65 -4.74
N PHE A 107 9.21 2.83 -5.14
CA PHE A 107 10.21 3.58 -4.39
C PHE A 107 9.60 4.94 -4.03
N MET A 108 9.28 5.09 -2.76
CA MET A 108 8.55 6.21 -2.21
C MET A 108 9.47 7.19 -1.50
N ILE A 109 9.07 8.45 -1.50
CA ILE A 109 9.66 9.48 -0.63
C ILE A 109 8.67 9.87 0.46
N LEU A 110 9.18 10.06 1.68
CA LEU A 110 8.40 10.44 2.86
C LEU A 110 9.00 11.73 3.46
N PRO A 111 8.35 12.89 3.29
CA PRO A 111 8.79 14.17 3.86
C PRO A 111 8.55 14.29 5.38
N VAL A 112 9.16 13.40 6.18
CA VAL A 112 8.96 13.31 7.64
C VAL A 112 9.43 14.55 8.41
N GLY A 113 10.36 15.33 7.86
CA GLY A 113 10.86 16.57 8.46
C GLY A 113 10.04 17.83 8.11
N ALA A 114 8.90 17.69 7.44
CA ALA A 114 8.00 18.81 7.14
C ALA A 114 7.20 19.23 8.38
N ALA A 115 6.97 20.54 8.56
CA ALA A 115 6.22 21.07 9.70
C ALA A 115 4.70 20.86 9.61
N ASN A 116 4.19 20.55 8.42
CA ASN A 116 2.77 20.29 8.17
C ASN A 116 2.57 19.59 6.81
N PHE A 117 1.37 19.05 6.60
CA PHE A 117 1.03 18.32 5.37
C PHE A 117 1.23 19.15 4.09
N ARG A 118 0.94 20.45 4.11
CA ARG A 118 1.13 21.32 2.95
C ARG A 118 2.61 21.45 2.57
N GLU A 119 3.47 21.61 3.57
CA GLU A 119 4.93 21.60 3.33
C GLU A 119 5.40 20.22 2.85
N ALA A 120 4.88 19.13 3.42
CA ALA A 120 5.22 17.77 2.99
C ALA A 120 4.90 17.56 1.50
N MET A 121 3.71 17.96 1.06
CA MET A 121 3.33 17.89 -0.36
C MET A 121 4.20 18.75 -1.27
N ARG A 122 4.57 19.97 -0.81
CA ARG A 122 5.49 20.84 -1.57
C ARG A 122 6.87 20.21 -1.73
N ILE A 123 7.45 19.72 -0.64
CA ILE A 123 8.76 19.02 -0.64
C ILE A 123 8.69 17.82 -1.59
N GLY A 124 7.66 16.98 -1.46
CA GLY A 124 7.46 15.82 -2.31
C GLY A 124 7.41 16.18 -3.80
N ALA A 125 6.64 17.21 -4.17
CA ALA A 125 6.54 17.68 -5.56
C ALA A 125 7.87 18.24 -6.09
N GLU A 126 8.62 18.99 -5.28
CA GLU A 126 9.93 19.53 -5.66
C GLU A 126 10.98 18.41 -5.86
N VAL A 127 10.97 17.39 -5.00
CA VAL A 127 11.82 16.19 -5.17
C VAL A 127 11.42 15.43 -6.44
N TYR A 128 10.13 15.21 -6.69
CA TYR A 128 9.63 14.54 -7.90
C TYR A 128 10.05 15.27 -9.20
N HIS A 129 9.95 16.60 -9.25
CA HIS A 129 10.41 17.36 -10.42
C HIS A 129 11.93 17.31 -10.60
N ASN A 130 12.71 17.31 -9.51
CA ASN A 130 14.16 17.11 -9.60
C ASN A 130 14.51 15.69 -10.06
N LEU A 131 13.78 14.68 -9.57
CA LEU A 131 13.93 13.29 -9.99
C LEU A 131 13.70 13.15 -11.50
N LYS A 132 12.67 13.80 -12.05
CA LYS A 132 12.43 13.84 -13.50
C LYS A 132 13.67 14.31 -14.26
N ASN A 133 14.32 15.38 -13.78
CA ASN A 133 15.51 15.94 -14.42
C ASN A 133 16.71 15.01 -14.29
N VAL A 134 16.92 14.40 -13.11
CA VAL A 134 17.97 13.39 -12.89
C VAL A 134 17.81 12.20 -13.83
N ILE A 135 16.61 11.64 -13.92
CA ILE A 135 16.30 10.53 -14.81
C ILE A 135 16.50 10.93 -16.28
N LYS A 136 15.99 12.10 -16.68
CA LYS A 136 16.15 12.61 -18.05
C LYS A 136 17.61 12.80 -18.44
N GLU A 137 18.42 13.32 -17.54
CA GLU A 137 19.85 13.55 -17.74
C GLU A 137 20.60 12.22 -17.91
N LYS A 138 20.28 11.21 -17.10
CA LYS A 138 20.99 9.92 -17.08
C LYS A 138 20.52 8.93 -18.14
N TYR A 139 19.20 8.84 -18.38
CA TYR A 139 18.57 7.82 -19.21
C TYR A 139 17.82 8.37 -20.43
N GLY A 140 17.81 9.70 -20.61
CA GLY A 140 17.11 10.36 -21.69
C GLY A 140 15.64 10.63 -21.38
N LYS A 141 15.01 11.42 -22.27
CA LYS A 141 13.63 11.91 -22.09
C LYS A 141 12.59 10.77 -22.00
N ASP A 142 12.83 9.68 -22.72
CA ASP A 142 11.85 8.58 -22.84
C ASP A 142 11.72 7.79 -21.52
N ALA A 143 12.73 7.87 -20.64
CA ALA A 143 12.72 7.30 -19.30
C ALA A 143 11.89 8.12 -18.28
N THR A 144 11.33 9.27 -18.68
CA THR A 144 10.50 10.13 -17.82
C THR A 144 8.99 9.98 -18.04
N ASN A 145 8.59 8.94 -18.77
CA ASN A 145 7.21 8.46 -18.75
C ASN A 145 6.89 7.89 -17.35
N VAL A 146 5.61 7.89 -17.03
CA VAL A 146 5.12 7.46 -15.72
C VAL A 146 4.47 6.08 -15.79
N GLY A 147 4.57 5.32 -14.70
CA GLY A 147 3.82 4.07 -14.49
C GLY A 147 2.38 4.32 -14.03
N ASP A 148 1.71 3.26 -13.59
CA ASP A 148 0.29 3.28 -13.23
C ASP A 148 -0.04 4.28 -12.10
N GLU A 149 0.91 4.56 -11.22
CA GLU A 149 0.73 5.42 -10.05
C GLU A 149 1.38 6.81 -10.16
N GLY A 150 1.88 7.16 -11.35
CA GLY A 150 2.46 8.48 -11.62
C GLY A 150 3.95 8.63 -11.27
N GLY A 151 4.57 7.62 -10.67
CA GLY A 151 6.03 7.54 -10.52
C GLY A 151 6.72 7.31 -11.87
N PHE A 152 7.99 7.68 -11.99
CA PHE A 152 8.74 7.46 -13.24
C PHE A 152 9.08 5.98 -13.44
N ALA A 153 9.12 5.54 -14.70
CA ALA A 153 9.43 4.16 -15.07
C ALA A 153 10.74 4.07 -15.89
N PRO A 154 11.91 4.45 -15.33
CA PRO A 154 13.18 4.32 -16.04
C PRO A 154 13.49 2.84 -16.31
N ASN A 155 14.14 2.54 -17.44
CA ASN A 155 14.52 1.18 -17.81
C ASN A 155 15.78 0.71 -17.07
N ILE A 156 15.67 0.60 -15.75
CA ILE A 156 16.72 0.08 -14.86
C ILE A 156 16.33 -1.32 -14.36
N LEU A 157 17.34 -2.12 -14.04
CA LEU A 157 17.17 -3.47 -13.46
C LEU A 157 17.48 -3.46 -11.96
N GLU A 158 18.60 -2.86 -11.58
CA GLU A 158 19.10 -2.85 -10.21
C GLU A 158 18.25 -1.97 -9.30
N ASN A 159 17.66 -2.55 -8.25
CA ASN A 159 16.88 -1.81 -7.24
C ASN A 159 17.71 -0.74 -6.52
N LYS A 160 19.01 -0.99 -6.35
CA LYS A 160 19.96 -0.01 -5.79
C LYS A 160 20.06 1.25 -6.64
N GLU A 161 19.94 1.14 -7.97
CA GLU A 161 19.99 2.29 -8.87
C GLU A 161 18.78 3.21 -8.66
N ALA A 162 17.59 2.66 -8.40
CA ALA A 162 16.42 3.47 -8.04
C ALA A 162 16.65 4.29 -6.76
N LEU A 163 17.25 3.66 -5.73
CA LEU A 163 17.61 4.34 -4.48
C LEU A 163 18.67 5.44 -4.67
N GLU A 164 19.66 5.23 -5.54
CA GLU A 164 20.64 6.26 -5.89
C GLU A 164 20.00 7.44 -6.63
N LEU A 165 19.05 7.19 -7.55
CA LEU A 165 18.30 8.26 -8.22
C LEU A 165 17.51 9.09 -7.22
N LEU A 166 16.83 8.45 -6.25
CA LEU A 166 16.12 9.15 -5.18
C LEU A 166 17.05 9.97 -4.30
N LYS A 167 18.17 9.38 -3.84
CA LYS A 167 19.18 10.07 -3.04
C LYS A 167 19.70 11.32 -3.74
N ASN A 168 20.00 11.22 -5.04
CA ASN A 168 20.45 12.35 -5.85
C ASN A 168 19.35 13.40 -6.00
N ALA A 169 18.12 13.00 -6.31
CA ALA A 169 16.98 13.92 -6.45
C ALA A 169 16.67 14.68 -5.15
N ILE A 170 16.67 13.99 -4.01
CA ILE A 170 16.49 14.58 -2.68
C ILE A 170 17.61 15.58 -2.39
N GLY A 171 18.86 15.23 -2.69
CA GLY A 171 20.03 16.11 -2.55
C GLY A 171 19.94 17.35 -3.43
N LYS A 172 19.60 17.20 -4.73
CA LYS A 172 19.42 18.33 -5.66
C LYS A 172 18.26 19.25 -5.24
N ALA A 173 17.22 18.70 -4.63
CA ALA A 173 16.10 19.49 -4.10
C ALA A 173 16.43 20.18 -2.75
N GLY A 174 17.53 19.82 -2.10
CA GLY A 174 17.96 20.43 -0.83
C GLY A 174 17.21 19.92 0.41
N TYR A 175 16.74 18.67 0.39
CA TYR A 175 15.89 18.10 1.46
C TYR A 175 16.44 16.82 2.11
N THR A 176 17.76 16.61 2.11
CA THR A 176 18.42 15.41 2.66
C THR A 176 18.12 15.17 4.14
N ASP A 177 17.88 16.22 4.91
CA ASP A 177 17.53 16.19 6.34
C ASP A 177 16.03 16.05 6.61
N LYS A 178 15.18 16.18 5.58
CA LYS A 178 13.71 16.18 5.70
C LYS A 178 13.01 15.00 5.06
N VAL A 179 13.66 14.31 4.13
CA VAL A 179 13.04 13.24 3.33
C VAL A 179 13.76 11.92 3.56
N VAL A 180 12.96 10.91 3.89
CA VAL A 180 13.37 9.51 4.00
C VAL A 180 12.68 8.69 2.90
N ILE A 181 13.07 7.42 2.76
CA ILE A 181 12.60 6.53 1.69
C ILE A 181 11.73 5.42 2.28
N GLY A 182 10.66 5.09 1.57
CA GLY A 182 9.85 3.89 1.75
C GLY A 182 9.92 3.03 0.49
N MET A 183 9.69 1.75 0.63
CA MET A 183 9.65 0.81 -0.49
C MET A 183 8.43 -0.08 -0.36
N ASP A 184 7.73 -0.34 -1.45
CA ASP A 184 6.91 -1.54 -1.60
C ASP A 184 7.63 -2.46 -2.57
N VAL A 185 8.00 -3.63 -2.06
CA VAL A 185 8.71 -4.63 -2.82
C VAL A 185 7.73 -5.49 -3.62
N ALA A 186 6.54 -5.76 -3.10
CA ALA A 186 5.58 -6.72 -3.65
C ALA A 186 6.23 -8.08 -3.99
N ALA A 187 6.97 -8.65 -3.05
CA ALA A 187 7.83 -9.81 -3.32
C ALA A 187 7.09 -11.07 -3.81
N SER A 188 5.80 -11.18 -3.49
CA SER A 188 4.92 -12.24 -4.00
C SER A 188 4.90 -12.30 -5.53
N GLU A 189 5.02 -11.16 -6.23
CA GLU A 189 4.99 -11.06 -7.70
C GLU A 189 6.19 -11.74 -8.39
N PHE A 190 7.30 -11.88 -7.66
CA PHE A 190 8.52 -12.50 -8.16
C PHE A 190 9.00 -13.68 -7.32
N PHE A 191 8.13 -14.21 -6.46
CA PHE A 191 8.39 -15.45 -5.73
C PHE A 191 8.20 -16.67 -6.65
N LYS A 192 9.24 -17.47 -6.82
CA LYS A 192 9.28 -18.65 -7.68
C LYS A 192 10.00 -19.80 -6.99
N SER A 193 9.28 -20.91 -6.81
CA SER A 193 9.86 -22.17 -6.32
C SER A 193 10.62 -22.05 -4.99
N GLY A 194 10.09 -21.27 -4.04
CA GLY A 194 10.75 -21.06 -2.73
C GLY A 194 11.89 -20.03 -2.74
N LYS A 195 12.07 -19.30 -3.84
CA LYS A 195 13.10 -18.28 -4.05
C LYS A 195 12.51 -17.04 -4.73
N TYR A 196 13.33 -16.03 -4.97
CA TYR A 196 12.91 -14.73 -5.52
C TYR A 196 13.69 -14.38 -6.79
N ASP A 197 12.96 -13.94 -7.82
CA ASP A 197 13.50 -13.57 -9.13
C ASP A 197 13.53 -12.04 -9.34
N LEU A 198 14.66 -11.40 -9.03
CA LEU A 198 14.81 -9.94 -9.17
C LEU A 198 14.87 -9.43 -10.63
N ASP A 199 14.66 -10.30 -11.62
CA ASP A 199 14.50 -9.95 -13.04
C ASP A 199 13.30 -10.69 -13.66
N PHE A 200 12.23 -10.92 -12.87
CA PHE A 200 11.05 -11.73 -13.26
C PHE A 200 10.33 -11.31 -14.54
N LYS A 201 10.55 -10.08 -15.00
CA LYS A 201 9.99 -9.54 -16.25
C LYS A 201 10.82 -9.91 -17.49
N SER A 202 12.03 -10.43 -17.31
CA SER A 202 12.83 -11.05 -18.37
C SER A 202 12.52 -12.55 -18.47
N PRO A 203 12.89 -13.23 -19.58
CA PRO A 203 12.74 -14.68 -19.69
C PRO A 203 13.26 -15.44 -18.46
N ASP A 204 12.54 -16.49 -18.08
CA ASP A 204 12.76 -17.27 -16.87
C ASP A 204 14.16 -17.89 -16.83
N ASP A 205 14.90 -17.68 -15.74
CA ASP A 205 16.20 -18.32 -15.48
C ASP A 205 16.37 -18.67 -13.99
N PRO A 206 16.12 -19.93 -13.58
CA PRO A 206 16.23 -20.34 -12.18
C PRO A 206 17.61 -20.16 -11.55
N ASN A 207 18.68 -19.97 -12.33
CA ASN A 207 20.03 -19.78 -11.81
C ASN A 207 20.23 -18.40 -11.17
N ARG A 208 19.38 -17.41 -11.50
CA ARG A 208 19.45 -16.07 -10.92
C ARG A 208 18.58 -15.90 -9.68
N TYR A 209 17.82 -16.93 -9.30
CA TYR A 209 16.91 -16.84 -8.15
C TYR A 209 17.68 -16.84 -6.85
N ILE A 210 17.34 -15.89 -5.99
CA ILE A 210 17.94 -15.72 -4.68
C ILE A 210 17.02 -16.22 -3.57
N THR A 211 17.60 -16.69 -2.47
CA THR A 211 16.89 -17.12 -1.27
C THR A 211 16.33 -15.93 -0.48
N HIS A 212 15.40 -16.17 0.44
CA HIS A 212 14.93 -15.12 1.35
C HIS A 212 16.07 -14.54 2.20
N ASP A 213 17.10 -15.33 2.54
CA ASP A 213 18.24 -14.86 3.34
C ASP A 213 19.14 -13.90 2.52
N GLU A 214 19.36 -14.21 1.24
CA GLU A 214 20.06 -13.32 0.31
C GLU A 214 19.26 -12.03 0.07
N LEU A 215 17.95 -12.13 -0.10
CA LEU A 215 17.05 -10.99 -0.26
C LEU A 215 17.00 -10.12 1.02
N ALA A 216 16.94 -10.73 2.20
CA ALA A 216 17.02 -10.02 3.48
C ALA A 216 18.36 -9.26 3.64
N ASN A 217 19.47 -9.86 3.20
CA ASN A 217 20.78 -9.19 3.23
C ASN A 217 20.84 -8.01 2.24
N LEU A 218 20.17 -8.12 1.08
CA LEU A 218 20.00 -7.02 0.15
C LEU A 218 19.25 -5.85 0.81
N TYR A 219 18.12 -6.10 1.48
CA TYR A 219 17.39 -5.07 2.21
C TYR A 219 18.21 -4.43 3.32
N LYS A 220 18.96 -5.21 4.09
CA LYS A 220 19.87 -4.69 5.12
C LYS A 220 20.92 -3.75 4.53
N SER A 221 21.42 -4.06 3.33
CA SER A 221 22.32 -3.15 2.62
C SER A 221 21.62 -1.84 2.23
N PHE A 222 20.35 -1.88 1.84
CA PHE A 222 19.58 -0.68 1.53
C PHE A 222 19.34 0.20 2.76
N ILE A 223 18.94 -0.41 3.87
CA ILE A 223 18.73 0.28 5.15
C ILE A 223 20.03 0.93 5.65
N LYS A 224 21.17 0.27 5.42
CA LYS A 224 22.49 0.80 5.82
C LYS A 224 22.95 1.97 4.94
N ASP A 225 22.76 1.86 3.63
CA ASP A 225 23.37 2.78 2.65
C ASP A 225 22.47 3.97 2.27
N TYR A 226 21.17 3.88 2.56
CA TYR A 226 20.12 4.86 2.20
C TYR A 226 19.19 5.14 3.39
N PRO A 227 18.48 6.28 3.43
CA PRO A 227 17.54 6.60 4.50
C PRO A 227 16.22 5.83 4.35
N VAL A 228 16.27 4.51 4.16
CA VAL A 228 15.08 3.64 4.09
C VAL A 228 14.55 3.40 5.50
N VAL A 229 13.29 3.79 5.72
CA VAL A 229 12.62 3.67 7.03
C VAL A 229 11.37 2.80 7.00
N SER A 230 10.93 2.38 5.82
CA SER A 230 9.77 1.51 5.63
C SER A 230 9.99 0.57 4.46
N ILE A 231 9.74 -0.72 4.65
CA ILE A 231 9.70 -1.73 3.59
C ILE A 231 8.40 -2.51 3.72
N GLU A 232 7.58 -2.46 2.67
CA GLU A 232 6.35 -3.21 2.49
C GLU A 232 6.61 -4.47 1.66
N ASP A 233 5.91 -5.54 2.02
CA ASP A 233 5.97 -6.86 1.38
C ASP A 233 7.37 -7.34 0.97
N PRO A 234 8.36 -7.36 1.91
CA PRO A 234 9.71 -7.81 1.64
C PRO A 234 9.82 -9.28 1.20
N PHE A 235 8.82 -10.11 1.49
CA PHE A 235 8.79 -11.54 1.16
C PHE A 235 7.39 -11.94 0.69
N ASP A 236 7.30 -13.12 0.09
CA ASP A 236 6.03 -13.71 -0.34
C ASP A 236 5.01 -13.75 0.81
N GLN A 237 3.74 -13.58 0.45
CA GLN A 237 2.60 -13.56 1.38
C GLN A 237 2.52 -14.77 2.32
N ASP A 238 3.09 -15.93 1.96
CA ASP A 238 3.11 -17.14 2.77
C ASP A 238 4.51 -17.55 3.27
N ASP A 239 5.56 -16.77 3.03
CA ASP A 239 6.92 -16.98 3.57
C ASP A 239 7.09 -16.45 5.00
N TRP A 240 6.21 -16.91 5.90
CA TRP A 240 6.12 -16.46 7.31
C TRP A 240 7.45 -16.51 8.08
N GLU A 241 8.33 -17.46 7.72
CA GLU A 241 9.65 -17.58 8.33
C GLU A 241 10.56 -16.40 7.95
N ALA A 242 10.62 -16.03 6.67
CA ALA A 242 11.41 -14.91 6.20
C ALA A 242 10.94 -13.59 6.83
N TRP A 243 9.62 -13.35 6.84
CA TRP A 243 9.01 -12.19 7.50
C TRP A 243 9.45 -12.05 8.95
N ARG A 244 9.27 -13.11 9.76
CA ARG A 244 9.65 -13.09 11.18
C ARG A 244 11.15 -12.85 11.37
N LYS A 245 12.00 -13.52 10.59
CA LYS A 245 13.46 -13.35 10.68
C LYS A 245 13.90 -11.93 10.35
N PHE A 246 13.35 -11.35 9.28
CA PHE A 246 13.72 -10.01 8.83
C PHE A 246 13.22 -8.94 9.79
N THR A 247 11.95 -8.99 10.20
CA THR A 247 11.35 -8.04 11.15
C THR A 247 12.07 -8.07 12.50
N ALA A 248 12.52 -9.24 12.97
CA ALA A 248 13.33 -9.32 14.19
C ALA A 248 14.77 -8.76 14.04
N SER A 249 15.22 -8.52 12.81
CA SER A 249 16.59 -8.08 12.50
C SER A 249 16.73 -6.60 12.15
N THR A 250 15.63 -5.84 12.19
CA THR A 250 15.60 -4.42 11.86
C THR A 250 14.68 -3.64 12.80
N GLU A 251 14.93 -2.34 12.93
CA GLU A 251 14.09 -1.42 13.72
C GLU A 251 13.18 -0.57 12.84
N ILE A 252 13.30 -0.68 11.51
CA ILE A 252 12.47 0.09 10.58
C ILE A 252 11.02 -0.41 10.57
N GLN A 253 10.15 0.35 9.92
CA GLN A 253 8.80 -0.10 9.62
C GLN A 253 8.85 -1.26 8.60
N VAL A 254 8.18 -2.36 8.92
CA VAL A 254 7.93 -3.50 8.02
C VAL A 254 6.42 -3.61 7.86
N VAL A 255 5.93 -3.35 6.65
CA VAL A 255 4.51 -3.25 6.35
C VAL A 255 4.03 -4.55 5.72
N GLY A 256 2.93 -5.11 6.23
CA GLY A 256 2.25 -6.23 5.59
C GLY A 256 1.08 -5.75 4.75
N ASP A 257 1.14 -5.96 3.44
CA ASP A 257 0.05 -5.78 2.49
C ASP A 257 -0.53 -7.14 2.09
N ASP A 258 0.03 -7.86 1.11
CA ASP A 258 -0.44 -9.19 0.69
C ASP A 258 -0.31 -10.22 1.82
N LEU A 259 0.65 -10.02 2.73
CA LEU A 259 0.77 -10.84 3.94
C LEU A 259 -0.53 -10.80 4.77
N THR A 260 -1.17 -9.64 4.87
CA THR A 260 -2.30 -9.42 5.78
C THR A 260 -3.63 -9.27 5.08
N VAL A 261 -3.64 -8.79 3.84
CA VAL A 261 -4.80 -8.45 2.99
C VAL A 261 -5.94 -7.77 3.75
N THR A 262 -5.59 -6.87 4.69
CA THR A 262 -6.55 -6.21 5.60
C THR A 262 -7.50 -7.23 6.30
N ASN A 263 -7.07 -8.48 6.48
CA ASN A 263 -7.88 -9.58 7.01
C ASN A 263 -7.55 -9.83 8.48
N PRO A 264 -8.50 -9.69 9.42
CA PRO A 264 -8.25 -9.85 10.85
C PRO A 264 -7.59 -11.19 11.24
N LYS A 265 -7.86 -12.29 10.52
CA LYS A 265 -7.23 -13.59 10.80
C LYS A 265 -5.74 -13.59 10.44
N ARG A 266 -5.38 -13.02 9.29
CA ARG A 266 -3.97 -12.93 8.87
C ARG A 266 -3.22 -11.88 9.68
N ILE A 267 -3.87 -10.76 10.03
CA ILE A 267 -3.33 -9.75 10.96
C ILE A 267 -3.05 -10.39 12.32
N ALA A 268 -4.00 -11.15 12.89
CA ALA A 268 -3.79 -11.83 14.18
C ALA A 268 -2.61 -12.81 14.14
N LYS A 269 -2.42 -13.51 13.00
CA LYS A 269 -1.25 -14.37 12.78
C LYS A 269 0.05 -13.56 12.67
N ALA A 270 0.07 -12.46 11.91
CA ALA A 270 1.24 -11.60 11.78
C ALA A 270 1.66 -10.97 13.11
N VAL A 271 0.69 -10.59 13.95
CA VAL A 271 0.95 -10.12 15.31
C VAL A 271 1.53 -11.22 16.19
N SER A 272 0.95 -12.43 16.17
CA SER A 272 1.42 -13.53 17.03
C SER A 272 2.80 -14.05 16.64
N GLU A 273 3.12 -14.07 15.34
CA GLU A 273 4.41 -14.49 14.81
C GLU A 273 5.44 -13.35 14.75
N LYS A 274 5.03 -12.10 15.02
CA LYS A 274 5.85 -10.89 14.88
C LYS A 274 6.43 -10.75 13.47
N SER A 275 5.59 -11.00 12.47
CA SER A 275 5.97 -11.05 11.07
C SER A 275 6.16 -9.66 10.46
N CYS A 276 5.38 -8.67 10.90
CA CYS A 276 5.49 -7.27 10.49
C CYS A 276 5.13 -6.36 11.68
N ASN A 277 5.34 -5.05 11.56
CA ASN A 277 5.00 -4.08 12.60
C ASN A 277 4.12 -2.92 12.10
N CYS A 278 3.66 -2.99 10.85
CA CYS A 278 2.72 -2.06 10.24
C CYS A 278 1.75 -2.81 9.31
N LEU A 279 0.54 -2.29 9.18
CA LEU A 279 -0.51 -2.81 8.31
C LEU A 279 -0.70 -1.84 7.16
N LEU A 280 -0.67 -2.33 5.91
CA LEU A 280 -1.26 -1.58 4.81
C LEU A 280 -2.77 -1.83 4.80
N LEU A 281 -3.55 -0.77 4.98
CA LEU A 281 -5.00 -0.85 5.10
C LEU A 281 -5.66 -0.50 3.76
N LYS A 282 -6.10 -1.53 3.04
CA LYS A 282 -6.85 -1.41 1.78
C LYS A 282 -8.29 -1.86 2.00
N VAL A 283 -9.19 -0.89 2.10
CA VAL A 283 -10.63 -1.13 2.41
C VAL A 283 -11.31 -2.12 1.44
N ASN A 284 -10.80 -2.27 0.22
CA ASN A 284 -11.33 -3.19 -0.79
C ASN A 284 -10.83 -4.62 -0.65
N GLN A 285 -9.72 -4.86 0.06
CA GLN A 285 -9.29 -6.23 0.38
C GLN A 285 -10.27 -6.88 1.37
N ILE A 286 -10.77 -6.12 2.35
CA ILE A 286 -11.74 -6.63 3.33
C ILE A 286 -13.20 -6.39 2.94
N GLY A 287 -13.53 -5.27 2.29
CA GLY A 287 -14.81 -5.04 1.62
C GLY A 287 -15.90 -4.32 2.41
N SER A 288 -15.61 -3.76 3.59
CA SER A 288 -16.51 -2.85 4.32
C SER A 288 -15.73 -1.84 5.17
N VAL A 289 -16.33 -0.69 5.46
CA VAL A 289 -15.73 0.34 6.34
C VAL A 289 -15.58 -0.19 7.76
N THR A 290 -16.59 -0.89 8.28
CA THR A 290 -16.56 -1.46 9.64
C THR A 290 -15.41 -2.44 9.83
N GLU A 291 -15.25 -3.42 8.95
CA GLU A 291 -14.15 -4.40 9.06
C GLU A 291 -12.79 -3.76 8.79
N SER A 292 -12.74 -2.62 8.11
CA SER A 292 -11.47 -1.87 7.93
C SER A 292 -11.07 -1.10 9.20
N ILE A 293 -12.03 -0.69 10.03
CA ILE A 293 -11.77 0.03 11.29
C ILE A 293 -11.33 -0.94 12.41
N GLN A 294 -11.86 -2.16 12.40
CA GLN A 294 -11.59 -3.21 13.39
C GLN A 294 -10.20 -3.82 13.25
#